data_AF-A0A924DZM4-F1
#
_entry.id   AF-A0A924DZM4-F1
#
_cell.length_a   1.000
_cell.length_b   1.000
_cell.length_c   1.000
_cell.angle_alpha   90.00
_cell.angle_beta   90.00
_cell.angle_gamma   90.00
#
_symmetry.space_group_name_H-M   'P 1'
#
loop_
_entity.id
_entity.type
_entity.pdbx_description
1 polymer ?
#
loop_
_entity_poly.entity_id
_entity_poly.type
_entity_poly.pdbx_seq_one_letter_code
_entity_poly.pdbx_strand_id
1 'polypeptide(L)'
;TLARQLPIAEDITVEADSGGHTDNRPLTALFPTIRTLRNELATTFGYTRPIRLGAAGGLGTPDGVAAAFGLGADYVLTGSVNQSAIESGLSAEGKQLLAKADLADVTMAPSGDMFELGVRVQVLKRGTMFASRGARLYELYHAHESLEAIPVAVRERLEREVFQRTVDEIWAETHRYFAERDPAQVARAEREPKHRMALVFRWYLGLSSRWAIAGDPARTLDYQIWCGPAMGAFNAWVADSFLAEPAARTVVQIARNLLEGAAVITRAQQLRTFGVPVPSAAFAFVPRPLV
;
A
#
# COMPACT_ATOMS: atom_id res chain seq x y z
N THR A 1 -34.27 20.42 -1.97
CA THR A 1 -32.92 20.95 -1.66
C THR A 1 -31.95 20.48 -2.71
N LEU A 2 -31.08 21.39 -3.20
CA LEU A 2 -30.12 21.18 -4.29
C LEU A 2 -29.23 19.94 -4.09
N ALA A 3 -28.84 19.65 -2.84
CA ALA A 3 -28.02 18.48 -2.51
C ALA A 3 -28.61 17.13 -2.97
N ARG A 4 -29.95 17.01 -3.05
CA ARG A 4 -30.60 15.77 -3.54
C ARG A 4 -30.43 15.54 -5.05
N GLN A 5 -29.93 16.53 -5.79
CA GLN A 5 -29.71 16.49 -7.22
C GLN A 5 -28.22 16.33 -7.59
N LEU A 6 -27.34 16.21 -6.59
CA LEU A 6 -25.90 16.10 -6.78
C LEU A 6 -25.41 14.72 -6.32
N PRO A 7 -24.38 14.16 -6.99
CA PRO A 7 -23.67 13.02 -6.43
C PRO A 7 -22.87 13.46 -5.20
N ILE A 8 -22.59 12.53 -4.30
CA ILE A 8 -21.71 12.79 -3.14
C ILE A 8 -20.28 13.08 -3.61
N ALA A 9 -19.85 12.44 -4.71
CA ALA A 9 -18.55 12.65 -5.33
C ALA A 9 -18.67 12.68 -6.86
N GLU A 10 -17.93 13.57 -7.51
CA GLU A 10 -17.83 13.65 -8.97
C GLU A 10 -16.64 12.87 -9.53
N ASP A 11 -15.71 12.45 -8.68
CA ASP A 11 -14.53 11.67 -9.03
C ASP A 11 -14.44 10.47 -8.09
N ILE A 12 -14.45 9.28 -8.65
CA ILE A 12 -14.38 8.03 -7.89
C ILE A 12 -13.12 7.28 -8.34
N THR A 13 -12.18 7.09 -7.42
CA THR A 13 -11.01 6.25 -7.68
C THR A 13 -11.38 4.80 -7.44
N VAL A 14 -11.26 3.99 -8.49
CA VAL A 14 -11.40 2.53 -8.41
C VAL A 14 -10.03 1.95 -8.04
N GLU A 15 -9.86 1.65 -6.76
CA GLU A 15 -8.63 1.06 -6.23
C GLU A 15 -8.67 -0.46 -6.32
N ALA A 16 -7.77 -1.01 -7.15
CA ALA A 16 -7.50 -2.44 -7.28
C ALA A 16 -6.46 -2.89 -6.24
N ASP A 17 -5.82 -4.05 -6.45
CA ASP A 17 -4.68 -4.49 -5.64
C ASP A 17 -3.61 -3.39 -5.50
N SER A 18 -3.35 -2.98 -4.26
CA SER A 18 -2.54 -1.81 -3.93
C SER A 18 -1.71 -2.02 -2.65
N GLY A 19 -0.72 -1.16 -2.42
CA GLY A 19 0.07 -1.19 -1.18
C GLY A 19 -0.74 -0.62 -0.01
N GLY A 20 -0.60 -1.18 1.19
CA GLY A 20 -1.39 -0.79 2.35
C GLY A 20 -2.72 -1.53 2.43
N HIS A 21 -3.79 -0.87 2.86
CA HIS A 21 -5.11 -1.51 2.95
C HIS A 21 -5.65 -1.80 1.55
N THR A 22 -5.91 -3.08 1.27
CA THR A 22 -6.43 -3.52 -0.02
C THR A 22 -7.20 -4.84 0.15
N ASP A 23 -8.20 -5.07 -0.70
CA ASP A 23 -8.89 -6.35 -0.84
C ASP A 23 -8.43 -7.14 -2.08
N ASN A 24 -7.29 -6.76 -2.66
CA ASN A 24 -6.56 -7.47 -3.71
C ASN A 24 -7.37 -7.71 -5.00
N ARG A 25 -8.34 -6.85 -5.32
CA ARG A 25 -9.15 -7.02 -6.53
C ARG A 25 -8.33 -6.76 -7.81
N PRO A 26 -8.49 -7.59 -8.86
CA PRO A 26 -7.87 -7.31 -10.15
C PRO A 26 -8.50 -6.09 -10.83
N LEU A 27 -7.67 -5.12 -11.26
CA LEU A 27 -8.15 -3.89 -11.90
C LEU A 27 -9.00 -4.17 -13.15
N THR A 28 -8.59 -5.14 -13.97
CA THR A 28 -9.25 -5.53 -15.21
C THR A 28 -10.65 -6.12 -15.01
N ALA A 29 -10.94 -6.65 -13.82
CA ALA A 29 -12.27 -7.12 -13.44
C ALA A 29 -13.06 -6.03 -12.72
N LEU A 30 -12.44 -5.31 -11.77
CA LEU A 30 -13.12 -4.33 -10.93
C LEU A 30 -13.55 -3.08 -11.71
N PHE A 31 -12.67 -2.52 -12.54
CA PHE A 31 -12.91 -1.24 -13.19
C PHE A 31 -14.14 -1.27 -14.12
N PRO A 32 -14.30 -2.26 -15.02
CA PRO A 32 -15.49 -2.34 -15.87
C PRO A 32 -16.80 -2.47 -15.07
N THR A 33 -16.79 -3.21 -13.95
CA THR A 33 -17.96 -3.37 -13.08
C THR A 33 -18.40 -2.03 -12.47
N ILE A 34 -17.46 -1.26 -11.91
CA ILE A 34 -17.77 0.07 -11.35
C ILE A 34 -18.20 1.05 -12.44
N ARG A 35 -17.60 0.97 -13.63
CA ARG A 35 -17.99 1.79 -14.79
C ARG A 35 -19.43 1.53 -15.23
N THR A 36 -19.86 0.27 -15.29
CA THR A 36 -21.25 -0.08 -15.60
C THR A 36 -22.19 0.51 -14.55
N LEU A 37 -21.90 0.33 -13.26
CA LEU A 37 -22.70 0.89 -12.18
C LEU A 37 -22.78 2.42 -12.25
N ARG A 38 -21.66 3.11 -12.51
CA ARG A 38 -21.63 4.57 -12.66
C ARG A 38 -22.57 5.03 -13.77
N ASN A 39 -22.57 4.35 -14.92
CA ASN A 39 -23.41 4.70 -16.06
C ASN A 39 -24.90 4.50 -15.76
N GLU A 40 -25.25 3.40 -15.07
CA GLU A 40 -26.62 3.13 -14.62
C GLU A 40 -27.11 4.22 -13.67
N LEU A 41 -26.35 4.51 -12.61
CA LEU A 41 -26.74 5.51 -11.61
C LEU A 41 -26.79 6.92 -12.19
N ALA A 42 -25.87 7.28 -13.08
CA ALA A 42 -25.90 8.58 -13.75
C ALA A 42 -27.19 8.77 -14.57
N THR A 43 -27.67 7.70 -15.21
CA THR A 43 -28.95 7.70 -15.93
C THR A 43 -30.12 7.76 -14.96
N THR A 44 -30.15 6.92 -13.93
CA THR A 44 -31.23 6.84 -12.94
C THR A 44 -31.47 8.16 -12.21
N PHE A 45 -30.39 8.86 -11.82
CA PHE A 45 -30.48 10.12 -11.10
C PHE A 45 -30.49 11.36 -12.00
N GLY A 46 -30.37 11.17 -13.33
CA GLY A 46 -30.37 12.27 -14.28
C GLY A 46 -29.20 13.25 -14.11
N TYR A 47 -28.02 12.73 -13.73
CA TYR A 47 -26.84 13.59 -13.57
C TYR A 47 -26.39 14.12 -14.93
N THR A 48 -26.34 15.45 -15.06
CA THR A 48 -25.95 16.14 -16.31
C THR A 48 -24.45 16.41 -16.40
N ARG A 49 -23.74 16.41 -15.25
CA ARG A 49 -22.29 16.46 -15.18
C ARG A 49 -21.73 15.02 -15.17
N PRO A 50 -20.75 14.68 -16.01
CA PRO A 50 -20.14 13.37 -15.98
C PRO A 50 -19.48 13.11 -14.63
N ILE A 51 -19.88 12.03 -13.95
CA ILE A 51 -19.11 11.45 -12.84
C ILE A 51 -17.90 10.78 -13.47
N ARG A 52 -16.68 11.07 -13.02
CA ARG A 52 -15.43 10.53 -13.55
C ARG A 52 -14.94 9.34 -12.73
N LEU A 53 -14.31 8.38 -13.39
CA LEU A 53 -13.72 7.21 -12.76
C LEU A 53 -12.21 7.20 -12.97
N GLY A 54 -11.46 7.24 -11.88
CA GLY A 54 -10.02 7.03 -11.89
C GLY A 54 -9.67 5.57 -11.63
N ALA A 55 -8.46 5.16 -12.05
CA ALA A 55 -7.90 3.85 -11.73
C ALA A 55 -6.70 3.97 -10.79
N ALA A 56 -6.65 3.11 -9.78
CA ALA A 56 -5.50 2.94 -8.88
C ALA A 56 -5.21 1.46 -8.63
N GLY A 57 -4.04 1.15 -8.09
CA GLY A 57 -3.59 -0.21 -7.82
C GLY A 57 -2.88 -0.85 -9.03
N GLY A 58 -1.70 -1.44 -8.79
CA GLY A 58 -0.87 -2.06 -9.84
C GLY A 58 -0.20 -1.11 -10.85
N LEU A 59 -0.37 0.21 -10.74
CA LEU A 59 0.11 1.19 -11.72
C LEU A 59 1.59 1.59 -11.48
N GLY A 60 2.50 0.70 -11.89
CA GLY A 60 3.95 0.89 -11.76
C GLY A 60 4.72 1.17 -13.06
N THR A 61 4.09 0.98 -14.22
CA THR A 61 4.76 1.07 -15.52
C THR A 61 3.90 1.84 -16.53
N PRO A 62 4.50 2.36 -17.63
CA PRO A 62 3.76 2.94 -18.74
C PRO A 62 2.67 2.01 -19.30
N ASP A 63 2.95 0.70 -19.41
CA ASP A 63 1.99 -0.31 -19.86
C ASP A 63 0.77 -0.41 -18.95
N GLY A 64 0.99 -0.44 -17.62
CA GLY A 64 -0.09 -0.48 -16.64
C GLY A 64 -0.97 0.77 -16.73
N VAL A 65 -0.36 1.94 -16.90
CA VAL A 65 -1.07 3.21 -17.07
C VAL A 65 -1.83 3.26 -18.40
N ALA A 66 -1.22 2.82 -19.51
CA ALA A 66 -1.89 2.71 -20.81
C ALA A 66 -3.08 1.73 -20.76
N ALA A 67 -2.93 0.60 -20.06
CA ALA A 67 -4.01 -0.36 -19.86
C ALA A 67 -5.17 0.24 -19.05
N ALA A 68 -4.89 1.00 -17.99
CA ALA A 68 -5.91 1.69 -17.21
C ALA A 68 -6.70 2.70 -18.07
N PHE A 69 -6.02 3.51 -18.90
CA PHE A 69 -6.71 4.38 -19.85
C PHE A 69 -7.49 3.59 -20.91
N GLY A 70 -6.97 2.45 -21.37
CA GLY A 70 -7.67 1.54 -22.28
C GLY A 70 -8.95 0.94 -21.69
N LEU A 71 -9.03 0.76 -20.37
CA LEU A 71 -10.26 0.38 -19.66
C LEU A 71 -11.29 1.53 -19.58
N GLY A 72 -10.89 2.75 -19.93
CA GLY A 72 -11.73 3.95 -19.89
C GLY A 72 -11.62 4.74 -18.59
N ALA A 73 -10.46 4.71 -17.93
CA ALA A 73 -10.17 5.60 -16.81
C ALA A 73 -10.06 7.06 -17.27
N ASP A 74 -10.67 7.97 -16.53
CA ASP A 74 -10.59 9.43 -16.74
C ASP A 74 -9.29 9.99 -16.16
N TYR A 75 -8.72 9.33 -15.15
CA TYR A 75 -7.42 9.64 -14.55
C TYR A 75 -6.81 8.38 -13.94
N VAL A 76 -5.52 8.46 -13.59
CA VAL A 76 -4.78 7.40 -12.89
C VAL A 76 -4.21 7.94 -11.59
N LEU A 77 -4.10 7.08 -10.59
CA LEU A 77 -3.48 7.40 -9.31
C LEU A 77 -2.40 6.37 -8.99
N THR A 78 -1.20 6.87 -8.71
CA THR A 78 -0.05 6.07 -8.29
C THR A 78 0.16 6.20 -6.77
N GLY A 79 0.66 5.13 -6.16
CA GLY A 79 0.91 5.06 -4.72
C GLY A 79 2.33 4.59 -4.43
N SER A 80 2.55 3.26 -4.47
CA SER A 80 3.82 2.65 -4.07
C SER A 80 5.04 3.29 -4.72
N VAL A 81 5.02 3.54 -6.03
CA VAL A 81 6.16 4.15 -6.75
C VAL A 81 6.56 5.52 -6.19
N ASN A 82 5.60 6.34 -5.78
CA ASN A 82 5.83 7.66 -5.22
C ASN A 82 6.51 7.59 -3.85
N GLN A 83 6.33 6.50 -3.11
CA GLN A 83 6.98 6.31 -1.82
C GLN A 83 8.51 6.12 -1.95
N SER A 84 9.00 5.71 -3.12
CA SER A 84 10.44 5.66 -3.41
C SER A 84 11.05 7.00 -3.83
N ALA A 85 10.21 8.02 -4.05
CA ALA A 85 10.67 9.32 -4.49
C ALA A 85 11.32 10.12 -3.35
N ILE A 86 12.22 11.04 -3.69
CA ILE A 86 12.94 11.86 -2.71
C ILE A 86 11.99 12.70 -1.85
N GLU A 87 10.85 13.13 -2.39
CA GLU A 87 9.83 13.93 -1.71
C GLU A 87 8.99 13.13 -0.71
N SER A 88 9.05 11.79 -0.74
CA SER A 88 8.34 10.96 0.23
C SER A 88 8.92 11.13 1.63
N GLY A 89 8.05 11.14 2.65
CA GLY A 89 8.45 11.17 4.07
C GLY A 89 9.07 9.87 4.60
N LEU A 90 9.29 8.86 3.76
CA LEU A 90 10.02 7.65 4.15
C LEU A 90 11.52 7.94 4.35
N SER A 91 12.16 7.23 5.30
CA SER A 91 13.61 7.31 5.50
C SER A 91 14.41 6.95 4.24
N ALA A 92 15.67 7.38 4.20
CA ALA A 92 16.58 7.03 3.11
C ALA A 92 16.75 5.51 3.01
N GLU A 93 16.88 4.83 4.14
CA GLU A 93 16.99 3.37 4.25
C GLU A 93 15.72 2.69 3.72
N GLY A 94 14.54 3.19 4.08
CA GLY A 94 13.27 2.69 3.56
C GLY A 94 13.15 2.86 2.04
N LYS A 95 13.58 3.99 1.49
CA LYS A 95 13.62 4.22 0.03
C LYS A 95 14.59 3.26 -0.67
N GLN A 96 15.73 2.96 -0.05
CA GLN A 96 16.69 1.97 -0.55
C GLN A 96 16.11 0.53 -0.53
N LEU A 97 15.31 0.18 0.48
CA LEU A 97 14.59 -1.08 0.50
C LEU A 97 13.56 -1.16 -0.65
N LEU A 98 12.76 -0.10 -0.85
CA LEU A 98 11.79 -0.03 -1.94
C LEU A 98 12.45 -0.16 -3.33
N ALA A 99 13.62 0.44 -3.53
CA ALA A 99 14.34 0.38 -4.80
C ALA A 99 14.86 -1.01 -5.18
N LYS A 100 15.00 -1.89 -4.19
CA LYS A 100 15.43 -3.28 -4.35
C LYS A 100 14.26 -4.26 -4.43
N ALA A 101 13.02 -3.79 -4.29
CA ALA A 101 11.85 -4.65 -4.34
C ALA A 101 11.64 -5.21 -5.74
N ASP A 102 11.40 -6.51 -5.85
CA ASP A 102 10.91 -7.17 -7.04
C ASP A 102 9.37 -7.36 -6.96
N LEU A 103 8.75 -7.79 -8.06
CA LEU A 103 7.31 -8.02 -8.18
C LEU A 103 6.78 -8.94 -7.08
N ALA A 104 7.54 -9.97 -6.73
CA ALA A 104 7.18 -10.97 -5.74
C ALA A 104 7.57 -10.58 -4.30
N ASP A 105 8.18 -9.41 -4.07
CA ASP A 105 8.71 -9.00 -2.77
C ASP A 105 7.67 -8.31 -1.87
N VAL A 106 6.39 -8.54 -2.12
CA VAL A 106 5.27 -8.06 -1.30
C VAL A 106 4.47 -9.22 -0.72
N THR A 107 3.74 -8.96 0.36
CA THR A 107 2.84 -9.93 1.01
C THR A 107 1.78 -9.22 1.83
N MET A 108 0.70 -9.91 2.17
CA MET A 108 -0.26 -9.45 3.18
C MET A 108 0.28 -9.70 4.59
N ALA A 109 0.09 -8.72 5.48
CA ALA A 109 0.41 -8.78 6.89
C ALA A 109 -0.76 -8.24 7.72
N PRO A 110 -0.92 -8.64 9.00
CA PRO A 110 -1.96 -8.08 9.87
C PRO A 110 -1.81 -6.56 9.99
N SER A 111 -2.93 -5.84 9.90
CA SER A 111 -2.95 -4.40 10.18
C SER A 111 -2.95 -4.16 11.69
N GLY A 112 -2.34 -3.06 12.14
CA GLY A 112 -2.50 -2.57 13.50
C GLY A 112 -3.90 -2.03 13.75
N ASP A 113 -4.57 -1.58 12.70
CA ASP A 113 -5.95 -1.10 12.71
C ASP A 113 -6.88 -2.29 12.47
N MET A 114 -7.85 -2.50 13.35
CA MET A 114 -8.76 -3.66 13.28
C MET A 114 -8.01 -5.02 13.28
N PHE A 115 -6.87 -5.10 13.97
CA PHE A 115 -6.07 -6.31 14.15
C PHE A 115 -6.94 -7.50 14.60
N GLU A 116 -7.81 -7.25 15.58
CA GLU A 116 -8.72 -8.21 16.19
C GLU A 116 -9.72 -8.78 15.17
N LEU A 117 -10.08 -8.02 14.13
CA LEU A 117 -10.99 -8.42 13.04
C LEU A 117 -10.27 -9.12 11.89
N GLY A 118 -8.95 -9.29 11.96
CA GLY A 118 -8.17 -9.98 10.92
C GLY A 118 -7.95 -9.17 9.64
N VAL A 119 -8.11 -7.84 9.70
CA VAL A 119 -7.81 -6.96 8.57
C VAL A 119 -6.31 -7.04 8.26
N ARG A 120 -5.99 -7.06 6.96
CA ARG A 120 -4.62 -7.15 6.47
C ARG A 120 -4.27 -5.97 5.57
N VAL A 121 -2.97 -5.72 5.46
CA VAL A 121 -2.36 -4.72 4.59
C VAL A 121 -1.25 -5.35 3.75
N GLN A 122 -1.08 -4.88 2.51
CA GLN A 122 -0.02 -5.30 1.62
C GLN A 122 1.26 -4.52 1.88
N VAL A 123 2.33 -5.22 2.19
CA VAL A 123 3.61 -4.67 2.65
C VAL A 123 4.79 -5.29 1.93
N LEU A 124 5.92 -4.58 1.93
CA LEU A 124 7.21 -5.12 1.52
C LEU A 124 7.63 -6.25 2.46
N LYS A 125 8.12 -7.37 1.91
CA LYS A 125 8.68 -8.49 2.69
C LYS A 125 10.19 -8.64 2.53
N ARG A 126 10.81 -8.04 1.51
CA ARG A 126 12.25 -8.11 1.31
C ARG A 126 12.97 -7.10 2.20
N GLY A 127 14.00 -7.58 2.90
CA GLY A 127 14.83 -6.74 3.78
C GLY A 127 14.19 -6.34 5.11
N THR A 128 12.99 -6.85 5.40
CA THR A 128 12.27 -6.67 6.67
C THR A 128 11.58 -7.97 7.07
N MET A 129 11.49 -8.25 8.37
CA MET A 129 10.78 -9.39 8.93
C MET A 129 9.38 -9.00 9.43
N PHE A 130 8.96 -7.74 9.24
CA PHE A 130 7.68 -7.21 9.74
C PHE A 130 6.50 -8.15 9.44
N ALA A 131 6.34 -8.58 8.19
CA ALA A 131 5.22 -9.42 7.80
C ALA A 131 5.18 -10.75 8.55
N SER A 132 6.33 -11.43 8.68
CA SER A 132 6.43 -12.70 9.40
C SER A 132 6.21 -12.54 10.91
N ARG A 133 6.76 -11.47 11.50
CA ARG A 133 6.58 -11.12 12.92
C ARG A 133 5.12 -10.78 13.21
N GLY A 134 4.49 -9.97 12.36
CA GLY A 134 3.07 -9.63 12.46
C GLY A 134 2.16 -10.86 12.35
N ALA A 135 2.42 -11.75 11.39
CA ALA A 135 1.70 -13.02 11.27
C ALA A 135 1.82 -13.85 12.55
N ARG A 136 3.03 -13.93 13.13
CA ARG A 136 3.24 -14.64 14.40
C ARG A 136 2.45 -14.03 15.56
N LEU A 137 2.38 -12.71 15.67
CA LEU A 137 1.56 -12.04 16.69
C LEU A 137 0.07 -12.37 16.50
N TYR A 138 -0.41 -12.41 15.26
CA TYR A 138 -1.79 -12.76 14.96
C TYR A 138 -2.13 -14.23 15.29
N GLU A 139 -1.23 -15.17 14.97
CA GLU A 139 -1.35 -16.57 15.38
C GLU A 139 -1.46 -16.72 16.90
N LEU A 140 -0.57 -16.04 17.64
CA LEU A 140 -0.57 -16.08 19.10
C LEU A 140 -1.83 -15.44 19.69
N TYR A 141 -2.30 -14.35 19.08
CA TYR A 141 -3.55 -13.71 19.48
C TYR A 141 -4.73 -14.67 19.41
N HIS A 142 -4.82 -15.47 18.35
CA HIS A 142 -5.91 -16.46 18.22
C HIS A 142 -5.71 -17.70 19.09
N ALA A 143 -4.48 -18.16 19.26
CA ALA A 143 -4.19 -19.39 19.98
C ALA A 143 -4.30 -19.29 21.51
N HIS A 144 -4.25 -18.09 22.08
CA HIS A 144 -4.17 -17.88 23.54
C HIS A 144 -5.15 -16.83 24.04
N GLU A 145 -5.75 -17.03 25.22
CA GLU A 145 -6.76 -16.10 25.78
C GLU A 145 -6.15 -14.85 26.46
N SER A 146 -4.85 -14.87 26.77
CA SER A 146 -4.13 -13.76 27.38
C SER A 146 -2.63 -13.85 27.13
N LEU A 147 -1.89 -12.80 27.47
CA LEU A 147 -0.42 -12.76 27.45
C LEU A 147 0.20 -13.81 28.39
N GLU A 148 -0.45 -14.10 29.52
CA GLU A 148 -0.03 -15.11 30.50
C GLU A 148 -0.26 -16.54 30.02
N ALA A 149 -1.23 -16.76 29.13
CA ALA A 149 -1.51 -18.07 28.56
C ALA A 149 -0.51 -18.47 27.46
N ILE A 150 0.33 -17.54 26.98
CA ILE A 150 1.41 -17.82 26.04
C ILE A 150 2.53 -18.55 26.79
N PRO A 151 3.04 -19.70 26.27
CA PRO A 151 4.16 -20.39 26.90
C PRO A 151 5.35 -19.46 27.16
N VAL A 152 5.92 -19.51 28.36
CA VAL A 152 6.97 -18.58 28.82
C VAL A 152 8.11 -18.46 27.82
N ALA A 153 8.63 -19.59 27.33
CA ALA A 153 9.71 -19.61 26.33
C ALA A 153 9.33 -18.90 25.01
N VAL A 154 8.06 -18.93 24.61
CA VAL A 154 7.56 -18.22 23.42
C VAL A 154 7.44 -16.72 23.70
N ARG A 155 6.96 -16.34 24.89
CA ARG A 155 6.86 -14.93 25.31
C ARG A 155 8.25 -14.29 25.41
N GLU A 156 9.20 -14.92 26.09
CA GLU A 156 10.59 -14.45 26.20
C GLU A 156 11.26 -14.28 24.83
N ARG A 157 10.92 -15.18 23.89
CA ARG A 157 11.39 -15.07 22.51
C ARG A 157 10.80 -13.85 21.79
N LEU A 158 9.50 -13.55 21.98
CA LEU A 158 8.89 -12.33 21.44
C LEU A 158 9.55 -11.07 22.02
N GLU A 159 9.75 -11.05 23.33
CA GLU A 159 10.39 -9.93 24.04
C GLU A 159 11.79 -9.64 23.49
N ARG A 160 12.57 -10.68 23.19
CA ARG A 160 13.91 -10.54 22.62
C ARG A 160 13.92 -10.22 21.12
N GLU A 161 13.12 -10.93 20.32
CA GLU A 161 13.27 -10.94 18.86
C GLU A 161 12.31 -10.00 18.12
N VAL A 162 11.24 -9.54 18.75
CA VAL A 162 10.21 -8.69 18.12
C VAL A 162 10.08 -7.37 18.88
N PHE A 163 9.76 -7.46 20.17
CA PHE A 163 9.51 -6.29 21.00
C PHE A 163 10.79 -5.56 21.39
N GLN A 164 11.89 -6.30 21.57
CA GLN A 164 13.16 -5.83 22.15
C GLN A 164 12.96 -5.15 23.51
N ARG A 165 11.89 -5.52 24.21
CA ARG A 165 11.38 -4.98 25.48
C ARG A 165 10.49 -6.03 26.13
N THR A 166 10.29 -5.93 27.44
CA THR A 166 9.36 -6.82 28.12
C THR A 166 7.91 -6.44 27.79
N VAL A 167 7.01 -7.42 27.88
CA VAL A 167 5.57 -7.21 27.72
C VAL A 167 5.04 -6.20 28.75
N ASP A 168 5.57 -6.24 29.97
CA ASP A 168 5.17 -5.33 31.05
C ASP A 168 5.54 -3.87 30.74
N GLU A 169 6.74 -3.65 30.20
CA GLU A 169 7.17 -2.32 29.76
C GLU A 169 6.30 -1.77 28.63
N ILE A 170 5.97 -2.62 27.64
CA ILE A 170 5.09 -2.23 26.53
C ILE A 170 3.69 -1.92 27.05
N TRP A 171 3.17 -2.75 27.96
CA TRP A 171 1.85 -2.52 28.54
C TRP A 171 1.81 -1.20 29.32
N ALA A 172 2.83 -0.90 30.13
CA ALA A 172 2.91 0.36 30.87
C ALA A 172 2.91 1.59 29.94
N GLU A 173 3.64 1.53 28.82
CA GLU A 173 3.63 2.59 27.81
C GLU A 173 2.27 2.71 27.11
N THR A 174 1.69 1.58 26.71
CA THR A 174 0.41 1.50 26.00
C THR A 174 -0.73 2.02 26.88
N HIS A 175 -0.72 1.64 28.16
CA HIS A 175 -1.66 2.14 29.15
C HIS A 175 -1.58 3.66 29.27
N ARG A 176 -0.40 4.24 29.44
CA ARG A 176 -0.22 5.70 29.51
C ARG A 176 -0.69 6.40 28.23
N TYR A 177 -0.37 5.85 27.06
CA TYR A 177 -0.81 6.39 25.77
C TYR A 177 -2.33 6.47 25.65
N PHE A 178 -3.04 5.40 26.04
CA PHE A 178 -4.49 5.35 25.97
C PHE A 178 -5.20 6.07 27.12
N ALA A 179 -4.61 6.11 28.32
CA ALA A 179 -5.16 6.88 29.44
C ALA A 179 -5.34 8.37 29.11
N GLU A 180 -4.52 8.92 28.22
CA GLU A 180 -4.65 10.32 27.76
C GLU A 180 -5.62 10.49 26.58
N ARG A 181 -5.71 9.48 25.69
CA ARG A 181 -6.39 9.60 24.39
C ARG A 181 -7.76 8.93 24.31
N ASP A 182 -7.86 7.74 24.89
CA ASP A 182 -9.08 6.94 24.92
C ASP A 182 -9.06 6.02 26.17
N PRO A 183 -9.41 6.55 27.36
CA PRO A 183 -9.41 5.81 28.61
C PRO A 183 -10.29 4.55 28.58
N ALA A 184 -11.27 4.47 27.68
CA ALA A 184 -12.12 3.29 27.55
C ALA A 184 -11.33 2.06 27.09
N GLN A 185 -10.25 2.22 26.32
CA GLN A 185 -9.36 1.10 25.95
C GLN A 185 -8.67 0.50 27.17
N VAL A 186 -8.22 1.34 28.10
CA VAL A 186 -7.58 0.91 29.34
C VAL A 186 -8.58 0.17 30.21
N ALA A 187 -9.73 0.78 30.50
CA ALA A 187 -10.77 0.15 31.32
C ALA A 187 -11.26 -1.18 30.73
N ARG A 188 -11.28 -1.31 29.39
CA ARG A 188 -11.58 -2.58 28.73
C ARG A 188 -10.44 -3.59 28.91
N ALA A 189 -9.20 -3.21 28.68
CA ALA A 189 -8.03 -4.09 28.80
C ALA A 189 -7.82 -4.63 30.22
N GLU A 190 -8.21 -3.87 31.25
CA GLU A 190 -8.20 -4.34 32.64
C GLU A 190 -9.23 -5.44 32.92
N ARG A 191 -10.36 -5.44 32.21
CA ARG A 191 -11.42 -6.46 32.33
C ARG A 191 -11.25 -7.63 31.37
N GLU A 192 -10.64 -7.38 30.21
CA GLU A 192 -10.51 -8.32 29.09
C GLU A 192 -9.02 -8.58 28.78
N PRO A 193 -8.41 -9.66 29.33
CA PRO A 193 -7.00 -9.99 29.09
C PRO A 193 -6.64 -10.16 27.61
N LYS A 194 -7.58 -10.66 26.80
CA LYS A 194 -7.45 -10.77 25.34
C LYS A 194 -7.31 -9.41 24.66
N HIS A 195 -8.07 -8.41 25.11
CA HIS A 195 -7.98 -7.03 24.61
C HIS A 195 -6.65 -6.41 24.97
N ARG A 196 -6.17 -6.61 26.21
CA ARG A 196 -4.83 -6.17 26.64
C ARG A 196 -3.73 -6.76 25.74
N MET A 197 -3.82 -8.05 25.43
CA MET A 197 -2.91 -8.71 24.50
C MET A 197 -2.93 -8.06 23.10
N ALA A 198 -4.12 -7.76 22.57
CA ALA A 198 -4.26 -7.06 21.29
C ALA A 198 -3.56 -5.69 21.33
N LEU A 199 -3.75 -4.90 22.38
CA LEU A 199 -3.12 -3.58 22.50
C LEU A 199 -1.58 -3.68 22.53
N VAL A 200 -1.03 -4.66 23.25
CA VAL A 200 0.43 -4.91 23.26
C VAL A 200 0.95 -5.33 21.89
N PHE A 201 0.23 -6.16 21.14
CA PHE A 201 0.65 -6.55 19.80
C PHE A 201 0.52 -5.40 18.79
N ARG A 202 -0.54 -4.59 18.92
CA ARG A 202 -0.78 -3.39 18.12
C ARG A 202 0.26 -2.30 18.36
N TRP A 203 0.92 -2.26 19.54
CA TRP A 203 2.08 -1.40 19.76
C TRP A 203 3.18 -1.67 18.74
N TYR A 204 3.55 -2.93 18.52
CA TYR A 204 4.55 -3.31 17.51
C TYR A 204 4.07 -2.97 16.10
N LEU A 205 2.83 -3.38 15.76
CA LEU A 205 2.26 -3.13 14.44
C LEU A 205 2.18 -1.63 14.12
N GLY A 206 1.82 -0.79 15.08
CA GLY A 206 1.73 0.66 14.89
C GLY A 206 3.10 1.35 14.84
N LEU A 207 4.04 0.97 15.71
CA LEU A 207 5.38 1.58 15.72
C LEU A 207 6.25 1.15 14.53
N SER A 208 6.03 -0.03 13.98
CA SER A 208 6.79 -0.54 12.82
C SER A 208 6.79 0.40 11.61
N SER A 209 5.68 1.11 11.36
CA SER A 209 5.60 2.15 10.33
C SER A 209 6.39 3.41 10.73
N ARG A 210 6.33 3.81 12.01
CA ARG A 210 7.08 4.97 12.52
C ARG A 210 8.58 4.75 12.48
N TRP A 211 9.06 3.54 12.79
CA TRP A 211 10.47 3.19 12.68
C TRP A 211 10.97 3.29 11.23
N ALA A 212 10.16 2.86 10.27
CA ALA A 212 10.48 2.98 8.84
C ALA A 212 10.55 4.44 8.38
N ILE A 213 9.63 5.29 8.86
CA ILE A 213 9.63 6.74 8.59
C ILE A 213 10.86 7.42 9.21
N ALA A 214 11.13 7.13 10.48
CA ALA A 214 12.24 7.74 11.22
C ALA A 214 13.62 7.24 10.78
N GLY A 215 13.70 6.06 10.15
CA GLY A 215 14.97 5.44 9.78
C GLY A 215 15.72 4.91 11.00
N ASP A 216 15.02 4.36 12.00
CA ASP A 216 15.66 3.82 13.20
C ASP A 216 16.53 2.59 12.85
N PRO A 217 17.86 2.67 12.98
CA PRO A 217 18.76 1.60 12.56
C PRO A 217 18.67 0.35 13.44
N ALA A 218 18.18 0.46 14.68
CA ALA A 218 17.96 -0.69 15.56
C ALA A 218 16.71 -1.51 15.15
N ARG A 219 15.88 -0.95 14.25
CA ARG A 219 14.57 -1.48 13.87
C ARG A 219 14.43 -1.76 12.38
N THR A 220 15.51 -1.76 11.60
CA THR A 220 15.45 -1.99 10.14
C THR A 220 14.71 -3.27 9.76
N LEU A 221 14.93 -4.37 10.50
CA LEU A 221 14.21 -5.64 10.28
C LEU A 221 12.74 -5.61 10.72
N ASP A 222 12.29 -4.56 11.40
CA ASP A 222 10.92 -4.37 11.87
C ASP A 222 10.14 -3.36 11.01
N TYR A 223 10.75 -2.76 9.98
CA TYR A 223 10.09 -1.74 9.18
C TYR A 223 8.84 -2.28 8.50
N GLN A 224 7.70 -1.64 8.78
CA GLN A 224 6.50 -1.79 7.99
C GLN A 224 6.52 -0.74 6.87
N ILE A 225 6.62 -1.23 5.63
CA ILE A 225 6.57 -0.39 4.44
C ILE A 225 5.42 -0.88 3.58
N TRP A 226 4.37 -0.08 3.47
CA TRP A 226 3.21 -0.38 2.62
C TRP A 226 3.62 -0.34 1.15
N CYS A 227 3.55 -1.47 0.47
CA CYS A 227 4.08 -1.59 -0.88
C CYS A 227 3.31 -2.67 -1.62
N GLY A 228 2.80 -2.33 -2.81
CA GLY A 228 2.20 -3.30 -3.72
C GLY A 228 3.16 -3.71 -4.85
N PRO A 229 2.75 -4.65 -5.71
CA PRO A 229 3.58 -5.17 -6.80
C PRO A 229 3.98 -4.09 -7.83
N ALA A 230 3.25 -2.96 -7.86
CA ALA A 230 3.58 -1.80 -8.69
C ALA A 230 5.03 -1.30 -8.48
N MET A 231 5.58 -1.39 -7.26
CA MET A 231 6.97 -1.00 -7.01
C MET A 231 7.96 -1.93 -7.73
N GLY A 232 7.75 -3.25 -7.66
CA GLY A 232 8.60 -4.21 -8.34
C GLY A 232 8.57 -4.06 -9.86
N ALA A 233 7.37 -3.88 -10.41
CA ALA A 233 7.21 -3.58 -11.84
C ALA A 233 7.90 -2.26 -12.25
N PHE A 234 7.78 -1.22 -11.42
CA PHE A 234 8.48 0.04 -11.63
C PHE A 234 10.01 -0.14 -11.61
N ASN A 235 10.55 -0.82 -10.60
CA ASN A 235 11.99 -1.07 -10.48
C ASN A 235 12.54 -1.86 -11.68
N ALA A 236 11.81 -2.88 -12.15
CA ALA A 236 12.18 -3.63 -13.34
C ALA A 236 12.19 -2.74 -14.60
N TRP A 237 11.20 -1.86 -14.75
CA TRP A 237 11.12 -0.93 -15.86
C TRP A 237 12.23 0.14 -15.86
N VAL A 238 12.65 0.61 -14.67
CA VAL A 238 13.65 1.69 -14.56
C VAL A 238 15.10 1.21 -14.41
N ALA A 239 15.34 -0.10 -14.34
CA ALA A 239 16.62 -0.70 -13.92
C ALA A 239 17.86 -0.15 -14.66
N ASP A 240 17.76 0.07 -15.97
CA ASP A 240 18.86 0.57 -16.81
C ASP A 240 18.72 2.07 -17.15
N SER A 241 18.13 2.85 -16.23
CA SER A 241 17.83 4.27 -16.46
C SER A 241 18.26 5.16 -15.30
N PHE A 242 18.18 6.48 -15.50
CA PHE A 242 18.43 7.44 -14.42
C PHE A 242 17.48 7.28 -13.22
N LEU A 243 16.30 6.67 -13.39
CA LEU A 243 15.35 6.42 -12.29
C LEU A 243 15.67 5.15 -11.48
N ALA A 244 16.67 4.36 -11.87
CA ALA A 244 17.14 3.22 -11.08
C ALA A 244 17.56 3.69 -9.67
N GLU A 245 18.31 4.79 -9.61
CA GLU A 245 18.82 5.38 -8.37
C GLU A 245 17.73 6.14 -7.60
N PRO A 246 17.46 5.81 -6.33
CA PRO A 246 16.44 6.50 -5.53
C PRO A 246 16.64 8.01 -5.42
N ALA A 247 17.89 8.46 -5.40
CA ALA A 247 18.23 9.89 -5.35
C ALA A 247 17.78 10.67 -6.60
N ALA A 248 17.56 9.99 -7.73
CA ALA A 248 17.08 10.58 -8.97
C ALA A 248 15.55 10.45 -9.16
N ARG A 249 14.87 9.74 -8.25
CA ARG A 249 13.41 9.57 -8.29
C ARG A 249 12.73 10.80 -7.71
N THR A 250 12.24 11.68 -8.56
CA THR A 250 11.28 12.73 -8.16
C THR A 250 9.88 12.30 -8.52
N VAL A 251 8.89 12.68 -7.71
CA VAL A 251 7.48 12.39 -8.00
C VAL A 251 7.06 12.91 -9.39
N VAL A 252 7.63 14.04 -9.81
CA VAL A 252 7.38 14.66 -11.13
C VAL A 252 7.98 13.81 -12.26
N GLN A 253 9.23 13.36 -12.16
CA GLN A 253 9.83 12.52 -13.20
C GLN A 253 9.14 11.17 -13.31
N ILE A 254 8.73 10.57 -12.19
CA ILE A 254 7.93 9.34 -12.17
C ILE A 254 6.63 9.58 -12.94
N ALA A 255 5.84 10.58 -12.56
CA ALA A 255 4.55 10.86 -13.19
C ALA A 255 4.68 11.14 -14.69
N ARG A 256 5.65 11.98 -15.08
CA ARG A 256 5.88 12.32 -16.50
C ARG A 256 6.29 11.13 -17.33
N ASN A 257 7.21 10.30 -16.86
CA ASN A 257 7.67 9.14 -17.63
C ASN A 257 6.57 8.08 -17.75
N LEU A 258 5.75 7.89 -16.71
CA LEU A 258 4.60 6.99 -16.78
C LEU A 258 3.57 7.47 -17.81
N LEU A 259 3.22 8.77 -17.80
CA LEU A 259 2.23 9.34 -18.72
C LEU A 259 2.74 9.43 -20.17
N GLU A 260 3.97 9.90 -20.37
CA GLU A 260 4.60 9.97 -21.69
C GLU A 260 4.73 8.58 -22.31
N GLY A 261 5.21 7.60 -21.54
CA GLY A 261 5.31 6.23 -22.01
C GLY A 261 3.94 5.62 -22.33
N ALA A 262 2.92 5.90 -21.50
CA ALA A 262 1.57 5.44 -21.76
C ALA A 262 0.99 6.03 -23.06
N ALA A 263 1.29 7.30 -23.34
CA ALA A 263 0.91 7.95 -24.60
C ALA A 263 1.59 7.29 -25.82
N VAL A 264 2.88 6.98 -25.71
CA VAL A 264 3.64 6.25 -26.75
C VAL A 264 3.04 4.86 -27.00
N ILE A 265 2.80 4.08 -25.94
CA ILE A 265 2.21 2.73 -26.03
C ILE A 265 0.81 2.79 -26.64
N THR A 266 0.00 3.76 -26.23
CA THR A 266 -1.35 3.97 -26.77
C THR A 266 -1.30 4.29 -28.26
N ARG A 267 -0.36 5.16 -28.68
CA ARG A 267 -0.15 5.47 -30.10
C ARG A 267 0.29 4.24 -30.90
N ALA A 268 1.19 3.44 -30.35
CA ALA A 268 1.63 2.19 -30.97
C ALA A 268 0.47 1.21 -31.17
N GLN A 269 -0.43 1.07 -30.18
CA GLN A 269 -1.65 0.26 -30.33
C GLN A 269 -2.57 0.82 -31.41
N GLN A 270 -2.81 2.13 -31.45
CA GLN A 270 -3.64 2.76 -32.48
C GLN A 270 -3.11 2.44 -33.88
N LEU A 271 -1.82 2.63 -34.15
CA LEU A 271 -1.22 2.32 -35.44
C LEU A 271 -1.34 0.84 -35.81
N ARG A 272 -1.19 -0.06 -34.83
CA ARG A 272 -1.40 -1.50 -35.03
C ARG A 272 -2.83 -1.80 -35.49
N THR A 273 -3.85 -1.12 -34.96
CA THR A 273 -5.25 -1.30 -35.41
C THR A 273 -5.49 -0.85 -36.85
N PHE A 274 -4.61 -0.01 -37.42
CA PHE A 274 -4.65 0.41 -38.83
C PHE A 274 -3.77 -0.47 -39.75
N GLY A 275 -3.27 -1.61 -39.26
CA GLY A 275 -2.46 -2.55 -40.05
C GLY A 275 -1.00 -2.12 -40.26
N VAL A 276 -0.54 -1.09 -39.55
CA VAL A 276 0.88 -0.71 -39.57
C VAL A 276 1.71 -1.82 -38.92
N PRO A 277 2.85 -2.25 -39.50
CA PRO A 277 3.74 -3.24 -38.89
C PRO A 277 4.53 -2.59 -37.73
N VAL A 278 3.85 -2.36 -36.60
CA VAL A 278 4.42 -1.72 -35.43
C VAL A 278 5.41 -2.68 -34.74
N PRO A 279 6.70 -2.32 -34.62
CA PRO A 279 7.70 -3.18 -34.00
C PRO A 279 7.46 -3.31 -32.48
N SER A 280 7.90 -4.43 -31.89
CA SER A 280 7.78 -4.65 -30.44
C SER A 280 8.45 -3.57 -29.60
N ALA A 281 9.54 -2.96 -30.10
CA ALA A 281 10.23 -1.85 -29.45
C ALA A 281 9.35 -0.60 -29.25
N ALA A 282 8.28 -0.42 -30.03
CA ALA A 282 7.34 0.68 -29.85
C ALA A 282 6.52 0.59 -28.54
N PHE A 283 6.54 -0.58 -27.90
CA PHE A 283 5.90 -0.82 -26.60
C PHE A 283 6.90 -0.74 -25.43
N ALA A 284 8.20 -0.61 -25.71
CA ALA A 284 9.25 -0.56 -24.71
C ALA A 284 9.72 0.89 -24.48
N PHE A 285 8.88 1.70 -23.81
CA PHE A 285 9.27 3.07 -23.48
C PHE A 285 10.35 3.07 -22.37
N VAL A 286 11.53 3.63 -22.67
CA VAL A 286 12.64 3.75 -21.72
C VAL A 286 12.55 5.10 -20.99
N PRO A 287 12.72 5.14 -19.65
CA PRO A 287 12.70 6.41 -18.92
C PRO A 287 13.74 7.40 -19.44
N ARG A 288 13.33 8.66 -19.56
CA ARG A 288 14.18 9.79 -19.95
C ARG A 288 13.88 11.03 -19.09
N PRO A 289 14.83 11.95 -18.90
CA PRO A 289 14.54 13.22 -18.26
C PRO A 289 13.50 14.00 -19.07
N LEU A 290 12.38 14.40 -18.44
CA LEU A 290 11.28 15.12 -19.08
C LEU A 290 11.07 16.50 -18.44
N VAL A 291 10.95 17.54 -19.28
CA VAL A 291 10.83 18.96 -18.88
C VAL A 291 9.39 19.39 -18.63
#